data_AF-A0A1C5XCB5-F1
#
_entry.id   AF-A0A1C5XCB5-F1
#
_cell.length_a   1.000
_cell.length_b   1.000
_cell.length_c   1.000
_cell.angle_alpha   90.00
_cell.angle_beta   90.00
_cell.angle_gamma   90.00
#
_symmetry.space_group_name_H-M   'P 1'
#
loop_
_entity.id
_entity.type
_entity.pdbx_description
1 polymer ?
#
loop_
_entity_poly.entity_id
_entity_poly.type
_entity_poly.pdbx_seq_one_letter_code
_entity_poly.pdbx_strand_id
1 'polypeptide(L)'
;MDFVTFKIVDKKIVKRTAMQEQVIYPLRACNYVTRVDGKASERTVFALPKFTIPEDKKLVVEMYEKQGGRHQMFEVDNEDLVRAEPVNELKVR
;
A
#
# COMPACT_ATOMS: atom_id res chain seq x y z
N MET A 1 14.56 -1.24 3.22
CA MET A 1 13.13 -0.88 3.23
C MET A 1 12.62 -1.31 4.57
N ASP A 2 12.13 -0.38 5.37
CA ASP A 2 12.07 -0.60 6.82
C ASP A 2 10.65 -0.59 7.34
N PHE A 3 9.76 0.17 6.70
CA PHE A 3 8.33 0.12 7.00
C PHE A 3 7.48 0.47 5.77
N VAL A 4 6.33 -0.20 5.68
CA VAL A 4 5.27 0.05 4.69
C VAL A 4 4.02 0.44 5.46
N THR A 5 3.36 1.52 5.05
CA THR A 5 2.10 1.98 5.65
C THR A 5 0.97 1.91 4.64
N PHE A 6 -0.24 1.69 5.15
CA PHE A 6 -1.47 1.65 4.36
C PHE A 6 -2.46 2.62 5.00
N LYS A 7 -3.05 3.51 4.20
CA LYS A 7 -4.04 4.47 4.71
C LYS A 7 -5.09 4.80 3.65
N ILE A 8 -6.34 4.92 4.09
CA ILE A 8 -7.41 5.47 3.26
C ILE A 8 -7.39 6.98 3.43
N VAL A 9 -7.27 7.70 2.33
CA VAL A 9 -7.23 9.16 2.29
C VAL A 9 -8.25 9.70 1.31
N ASP A 10 -8.72 10.91 1.55
CA ASP A 10 -9.63 11.59 0.64
C ASP A 10 -8.89 11.92 -0.69
N LYS A 11 -9.56 11.74 -1.82
CA LYS A 11 -9.07 12.24 -3.11
C LYS A 11 -9.01 13.78 -3.02
N LYS A 12 -7.91 14.39 -3.45
CA LYS A 12 -7.74 15.85 -3.37
C LYS A 12 -8.79 16.55 -4.23
N ILE A 13 -9.85 17.04 -3.59
CA ILE A 13 -10.80 17.99 -4.17
C ILE A 13 -10.42 19.37 -3.63
N VAL A 14 -10.24 20.34 -4.52
CA VAL A 14 -9.71 21.70 -4.29
C VAL A 14 -10.41 22.51 -3.16
N LYS A 15 -11.47 21.98 -2.54
CA LYS A 15 -12.34 22.69 -1.57
C LYS A 15 -12.43 22.09 -0.15
N ARG A 16 -11.54 21.18 0.29
CA ARG A 16 -11.56 20.68 1.68
C ARG A 16 -10.31 21.07 2.46
N THR A 17 -10.50 21.78 3.58
CA THR A 17 -9.46 22.25 4.51
C THR A 17 -9.11 21.19 5.57
N ALA A 18 -9.91 20.12 5.70
CA ALA A 18 -9.66 18.98 6.60
C ALA A 18 -9.62 17.69 5.77
N MET A 19 -8.51 16.96 5.85
CA MET A 19 -8.27 15.68 5.18
C MET A 19 -8.26 14.59 6.26
N GLN A 20 -9.12 13.58 6.14
CA GLN A 20 -9.16 12.47 7.09
C GLN A 20 -8.32 11.32 6.56
N GLU A 21 -7.35 10.89 7.36
CA GLU A 21 -6.57 9.69 7.10
C GLU A 21 -7.01 8.57 8.04
N GLN A 22 -7.37 7.42 7.48
CA GLN A 22 -7.62 6.21 8.25
C GLN A 22 -6.49 5.21 8.01
N VAL A 23 -5.67 4.97 9.03
CA VAL A 23 -4.60 3.98 8.98
C VAL A 23 -5.20 2.57 8.94
N ILE A 24 -4.69 1.74 8.03
CA ILE A 24 -5.01 0.31 7.93
C ILE A 24 -3.78 -0.48 8.34
N TYR A 25 -3.93 -1.33 9.35
CA TYR A 25 -2.87 -2.25 9.75
C TYR A 25 -3.01 -3.57 9.00
N PRO A 26 -1.93 -4.11 8.40
CA PRO A 26 -1.98 -5.40 7.75
C PRO A 26 -2.23 -6.51 8.78
N LEU A 27 -3.09 -7.48 8.43
CA LEU A 27 -3.29 -8.71 9.19
C LEU A 27 -2.08 -9.63 9.09
N ARG A 28 -1.38 -9.61 7.96
CA ARG A 28 -0.18 -10.41 7.72
C ARG A 28 0.74 -9.76 6.70
N ALA A 29 2.04 -9.94 6.87
CA ALA A 29 3.05 -9.71 5.84
C ALA A 29 3.78 -11.04 5.56
N CYS A 30 3.69 -11.53 4.33
CA CYS A 30 4.37 -12.73 3.86
C CYS A 30 5.64 -12.34 3.11
N ASN A 31 6.77 -12.98 3.45
CA ASN A 31 8.09 -12.65 2.93
C ASN A 31 8.39 -11.15 3.09
N TYR A 32 8.29 -10.67 4.33
CA TYR A 32 8.61 -9.28 4.67
C TYR A 32 10.13 -9.09 4.62
N VAL A 33 10.62 -8.76 3.44
CA VAL A 33 12.05 -8.58 3.20
C VAL A 33 12.42 -7.14 3.52
N THR A 34 13.25 -6.96 4.54
CA THR A 34 13.72 -5.63 4.97
C THR A 34 14.93 -5.13 4.18
N ARG A 35 15.57 -6.03 3.43
CA ARG A 35 16.77 -5.75 2.63
C ARG A 35 16.70 -6.46 1.29
N VAL A 36 16.81 -5.69 0.21
CA VAL A 36 16.94 -6.22 -1.16
C VAL A 36 18.37 -5.95 -1.62
N ASP A 37 19.11 -6.99 -1.96
CA ASP A 37 20.48 -6.82 -2.44
C ASP A 37 20.52 -6.24 -3.87
N GLY A 38 21.67 -5.69 -4.27
CA GLY A 38 21.83 -5.10 -5.60
C GLY A 38 21.55 -6.10 -6.71
N LYS A 39 20.75 -5.68 -7.71
CA LYS A 39 20.28 -6.53 -8.84
C LYS A 39 19.41 -7.73 -8.43
N ALA A 40 18.90 -7.76 -7.19
CA ALA A 40 17.92 -8.73 -6.74
C ALA A 40 16.49 -8.14 -6.78
N SER A 41 15.50 -9.01 -6.87
CA SER A 41 14.08 -8.66 -6.75
C SER A 41 13.46 -9.50 -5.66
N GLU A 42 12.72 -8.87 -4.77
CA GLU A 42 12.03 -9.53 -3.68
C GLU A 42 10.54 -9.16 -3.71
N ARG A 43 9.71 -10.11 -3.30
CA ARG A 43 8.25 -9.94 -3.27
C ARG A 43 7.74 -10.07 -1.85
N THR A 44 7.14 -9.01 -1.34
CA THR A 44 6.38 -9.02 -0.09
C THR A 44 4.89 -8.94 -0.39
N VAL A 45 4.10 -9.81 0.25
CA VAL A 45 2.63 -9.83 0.11
C VAL A 45 2.02 -9.40 1.43
N PHE A 46 1.17 -8.37 1.39
CA PHE A 46 0.44 -7.89 2.56
C PHE A 46 -1.03 -8.32 2.47
N ALA A 47 -1.52 -8.96 3.53
CA ALA A 47 -2.94 -9.21 3.72
C ALA A 47 -3.51 -8.09 4.59
N LEU A 48 -4.47 -7.33 4.07
CA LEU A 48 -5.16 -6.27 4.81
C LEU A 48 -6.50 -6.81 5.35
N PRO A 49 -7.07 -6.23 6.43
CA PRO A 49 -8.43 -6.53 6.82
C PRO A 49 -9.40 -6.20 5.68
N LYS A 50 -10.62 -6.74 5.70
CA LYS A 50 -11.65 -6.31 4.75
C LYS A 50 -12.05 -4.87 5.07
N PHE A 51 -12.00 -3.99 4.08
CA PHE A 51 -12.44 -2.60 4.17
C PHE A 51 -13.15 -2.19 2.89
N THR A 52 -13.74 -0.99 2.90
CA THR A 52 -14.37 -0.35 1.74
C THR A 52 -13.56 0.88 1.37
N ILE A 53 -13.32 1.11 0.08
CA ILE A 53 -12.81 2.39 -0.45
C ILE A 53 -14.01 3.14 -1.05
N PRO A 54 -14.53 4.19 -0.37
CA PRO A 54 -15.53 5.08 -0.94
C PRO A 54 -15.02 5.74 -2.23
N GLU A 55 -15.94 6.13 -3.11
CA GLU A 55 -15.62 6.75 -4.41
C GLU A 55 -14.76 8.02 -4.29
N ASP A 56 -14.97 8.82 -3.24
CA ASP A 56 -14.23 10.06 -2.96
C ASP A 56 -12.92 9.83 -2.18
N LYS A 57 -12.51 8.56 -1.99
CA LYS A 57 -11.29 8.17 -1.29
C LYS A 57 -10.43 7.23 -2.11
N LYS A 58 -9.21 7.00 -1.64
CA LYS A 58 -8.22 6.11 -2.23
C LYS A 58 -7.38 5.44 -1.16
N LEU A 59 -6.83 4.28 -1.47
CA LEU A 59 -5.80 3.66 -0.64
C LEU A 59 -4.44 4.23 -1.04
N VAL A 60 -3.70 4.73 -0.07
CA VAL A 60 -2.31 5.15 -0.22
C VAL A 60 -1.41 4.14 0.48
N VAL A 61 -0.44 3.63 -0.28
CA VAL A 61 0.62 2.74 0.17
C VAL A 61 1.93 3.51 0.14
N GLU A 62 2.57 3.68 1.29
CA GLU A 62 3.87 4.36 1.38
C GLU A 62 4.95 3.39 1.82
N MET A 63 6.12 3.61 1.26
CA MET A 63 7.29 2.75 1.39
C MET A 63 8.48 3.59 1.81
N TYR A 64 9.10 3.24 2.94
CA TYR A 64 10.18 3.99 3.54
C TYR A 64 11.47 3.18 3.65
N GLU A 65 12.60 3.84 3.41
CA GLU A 65 13.93 3.32 3.68
C GLU A 65 14.51 4.00 4.93
N LYS A 66 14.91 3.23 5.94
CA LYS A 66 15.50 3.73 7.19
C LYS A 66 16.82 4.38 6.87
N GLN A 67 16.98 5.62 7.37
CA GLN A 67 18.18 6.43 7.16
C GLN A 67 18.49 6.72 5.68
N GLY A 68 17.52 6.50 4.78
CA GLY A 68 17.58 6.91 3.37
C GLY A 68 16.67 8.11 3.11
N GLY A 69 16.92 8.80 2.00
CA GLY A 69 16.05 9.89 1.50
C GLY A 69 14.92 9.40 0.59
N ARG A 70 14.80 8.09 0.35
CA ARG A 70 13.84 7.53 -0.62
C ARG A 70 12.51 7.24 0.08
N HIS A 71 11.48 7.92 -0.40
CA HIS A 71 10.09 7.71 -0.03
C HIS A 71 9.31 7.49 -1.33
N GLN A 72 8.68 6.32 -1.45
CA GLN A 72 7.82 6.00 -2.58
C GLN A 72 6.38 5.89 -2.10
N MET A 73 5.47 6.50 -2.85
CA MET A 73 4.04 6.45 -2.61
C MET A 73 3.36 5.87 -3.84
N PHE A 74 2.43 4.96 -3.61
CA PHE A 74 1.55 4.39 -4.63
C PHE A 74 0.10 4.58 -4.19
N GLU A 75 -0.76 4.96 -5.12
CA GLU A 75 -2.18 5.21 -4.90
C GLU A 75 -2.99 4.12 -5.61
N VAL A 76 -4.02 3.62 -4.94
CA VAL A 76 -4.94 2.59 -5.44
C VAL A 76 -6.34 3.13 -5.38
N ASP A 77 -6.95 3.28 -6.55
CA ASP A 77 -8.33 3.69 -6.73
C ASP A 77 -9.25 2.49 -7.04
N ASN A 78 -10.56 2.73 -7.07
CA ASN A 78 -11.54 1.70 -7.39
C ASN A 78 -11.29 1.06 -8.77
N GLU A 79 -10.81 1.82 -9.76
CA GLU A 79 -10.48 1.28 -11.09
C GLU A 79 -9.36 0.24 -11.05
N ASP A 80 -8.34 0.47 -10.21
CA ASP A 80 -7.25 -0.47 -10.04
C ASP A 80 -7.73 -1.78 -9.41
N LEU A 81 -8.70 -1.70 -8.49
CA LEU A 81 -9.34 -2.87 -7.89
C LEU A 81 -10.19 -3.65 -8.90
N VAL A 82 -10.89 -2.96 -9.80
CA VAL A 82 -11.65 -3.61 -10.88
C VAL A 82 -10.73 -4.33 -11.86
N ARG A 83 -9.53 -3.78 -12.11
CA ARG A 83 -8.49 -4.39 -12.95
C ARG A 83 -7.66 -5.44 -12.21
N ALA A 84 -7.79 -5.56 -10.90
CA ALA A 84 -7.03 -6.51 -10.11
C ALA A 84 -7.47 -7.95 -10.41
N GLU A 85 -6.50 -8.85 -10.49
CA GLU A 85 -6.77 -10.26 -10.69
C GLU A 85 -6.86 -11.00 -9.34
N PRO A 86 -7.78 -11.97 -9.21
CA PRO A 86 -7.81 -12.83 -8.04
C PRO A 86 -6.51 -13.64 -7.95
N VAL A 87 -5.89 -13.63 -6.77
CA VAL A 87 -4.70 -14.45 -6.52
C VAL A 87 -5.14 -15.88 -6.24
N ASN A 88 -5.17 -16.72 -7.28
CA ASN A 88 -5.53 -18.13 -7.16
C ASN A 88 -4.43 -18.97 -6.49
N GLU A 89 -3.16 -18.60 -6.68
CA GLU A 89 -2.00 -19.23 -6.04
C GLU A 89 -1.01 -18.16 -5.56
N LEU A 90 -0.71 -18.16 -4.27
CA LEU A 90 0.33 -17.29 -3.70
C LEU A 90 1.72 -17.88 -3.99
N LYS A 91 2.34 -17.48 -5.11
CA LYS A 91 3.77 -17.73 -5.36
C LYS A 91 4.60 -16.63 -4.69
N VAL A 92 5.09 -16.95 -3.49
CA VAL A 92 5.89 -16.06 -2.63
C VAL A 92 7.40 -16.26 -2.86
N ARG A 93 7.79 -17.07 -3.86
CA ARG A 93 9.16 -17.27 -4.33
C ARG A 93 9.14 -17.48 -5.85
#